data_AF-A0A7Y5D9P6-F1
#
_entry.id   AF-A0A7Y5D9P6-F1
#
_cell.length_a   1.000
_cell.length_b   1.000
_cell.length_c   1.000
_cell.angle_alpha   90.00
_cell.angle_beta   90.00
_cell.angle_gamma   90.00
#
_symmetry.space_group_name_H-M   'P 1'
#
loop_
_entity.id
_entity.type
_entity.pdbx_description
1 polymer ?
#
loop_
_entity_poly.entity_id
_entity_poly.type
_entity_poly.pdbx_seq_one_letter_code
_entity_poly.pdbx_strand_id
1 'polypeptide(L)'
;MMKEQVIIQSISIRKRNQQHCFQIKLPRDTQRIIGIETGLSVLYAPPYSFTPLLVNSLLLQRNNMMGVLQLQTNGRPDIFYSKEIFERDINIAAGEIKIFPPQEVQEFNIAALRVDTPPDGNSFDFFTGWTHGTKREEDHLNICDCTLINGRFRDTIGETFAMDINYKVTVYIWVKRFTKQAQ
;
A
#
# COMPACT_ATOMS: atom_id res chain seq x y z
N MET A 1 -29.95 -3.47 10.56
CA MET A 1 -28.85 -2.62 11.05
C MET A 1 -27.69 -2.68 10.04
N MET A 2 -26.91 -1.62 9.83
CA MET A 2 -25.76 -1.70 8.94
C MET A 2 -24.55 -2.22 9.71
N LYS A 3 -23.75 -3.09 9.10
CA LYS A 3 -22.49 -3.58 9.67
C LYS A 3 -21.36 -3.40 8.68
N GLU A 4 -20.21 -2.97 9.17
CA GLU A 4 -18.96 -2.91 8.42
C GLU A 4 -18.13 -4.16 8.74
N GLN A 5 -17.45 -4.69 7.72
CA GLN A 5 -16.58 -5.84 7.87
C GLN A 5 -15.34 -5.68 6.99
N VAL A 6 -14.20 -6.16 7.48
CA VAL A 6 -12.97 -6.29 6.69
C VAL A 6 -12.79 -7.74 6.22
N ILE A 7 -12.42 -7.91 4.95
CA ILE A 7 -12.01 -9.18 4.35
C ILE A 7 -10.52 -9.09 4.07
N ILE A 8 -9.74 -10.06 4.55
CA ILE A 8 -8.27 -10.02 4.47
C ILE A 8 -7.80 -11.12 3.54
N GLN A 9 -7.02 -10.74 2.52
CA GLN A 9 -6.34 -11.67 1.63
C GLN A 9 -4.84 -11.45 1.70
N SER A 10 -4.07 -12.53 1.84
CA SER A 10 -2.60 -12.48 1.88
C SER A 10 -2.01 -13.15 0.66
N ILE A 11 -0.95 -12.58 0.11
CA ILE A 11 -0.23 -13.03 -1.08
C ILE A 11 1.24 -13.10 -0.71
N SER A 12 1.86 -14.26 -0.91
CA SER A 12 3.28 -14.46 -0.63
C SER A 12 4.06 -14.53 -1.93
N ILE A 13 5.05 -13.66 -2.05
CA ILE A 13 6.00 -13.61 -3.16
C ILE A 13 7.33 -14.16 -2.67
N ARG A 14 7.89 -15.10 -3.42
CA ARG A 14 9.14 -15.79 -3.07
C ARG A 14 10.19 -15.76 -4.17
N LYS A 15 9.78 -15.47 -5.40
CA LYS A 15 10.65 -15.46 -6.58
C LYS A 15 10.43 -14.18 -7.37
N ARG A 16 11.49 -13.73 -8.03
CA ARG A 16 11.44 -12.59 -8.95
C ARG A 16 10.45 -12.82 -10.08
N ASN A 17 9.77 -11.76 -10.49
CA ASN A 17 8.75 -11.73 -11.55
C ASN A 17 7.59 -12.72 -11.30
N GLN A 18 7.37 -13.10 -10.04
CA GLN A 18 6.25 -13.95 -9.68
C GLN A 18 4.95 -13.15 -9.84
N GLN A 19 3.99 -13.78 -10.53
CA GLN A 19 2.63 -13.28 -10.61
C GLN A 19 1.70 -14.19 -9.82
N HIS A 20 0.82 -13.59 -9.03
CA HIS A 20 -0.17 -14.31 -8.26
C HIS A 20 -1.58 -13.89 -8.69
N CYS A 21 -2.35 -14.81 -9.22
CA CYS A 21 -3.79 -14.65 -9.41
C CYS A 21 -4.51 -15.24 -8.19
N PHE A 22 -5.56 -14.59 -7.71
CA PHE A 22 -6.32 -15.03 -6.54
C PHE A 22 -7.78 -14.60 -6.64
N GLN A 23 -8.62 -15.16 -5.77
CA GLN A 23 -10.04 -14.84 -5.73
C GLN A 23 -10.46 -14.51 -4.30
N ILE A 24 -11.25 -13.45 -4.15
CA ILE A 24 -11.84 -13.04 -2.87
C ILE A 24 -13.35 -13.23 -2.97
N LYS A 25 -13.89 -14.05 -2.08
CA LYS A 25 -15.33 -14.26 -1.95
C LYS A 25 -15.90 -13.21 -1.01
N LEU A 26 -16.84 -12.43 -1.50
CA LEU A 26 -17.63 -11.51 -0.70
C LEU A 26 -18.82 -12.25 -0.07
N PRO A 27 -19.18 -11.93 1.18
CA PRO A 27 -20.45 -12.36 1.76
C PRO A 27 -21.64 -11.98 0.87
N ARG A 28 -22.65 -12.84 0.78
CA ARG A 28 -23.85 -12.62 -0.07
C ARG A 28 -24.68 -11.40 0.33
N ASP A 29 -24.55 -10.95 1.57
CA ASP A 29 -25.22 -9.77 2.13
C ASP A 29 -24.35 -8.50 2.05
N THR A 30 -23.25 -8.55 1.28
CA THR A 30 -22.44 -7.38 0.95
C THR A 30 -23.20 -6.46 0.02
N GLN A 31 -23.36 -5.20 0.41
CA GLN A 31 -24.00 -4.16 -0.39
C GLN A 31 -23.00 -3.44 -1.30
N ARG A 32 -21.82 -3.09 -0.75
CA ARG A 32 -20.77 -2.37 -1.48
C ARG A 32 -19.41 -2.51 -0.79
N ILE A 33 -18.34 -2.32 -1.56
CA ILE A 33 -17.02 -2.02 -1.01
C ILE A 33 -17.04 -0.56 -0.56
N ILE A 34 -16.44 -0.29 0.60
CA ILE A 34 -16.29 1.05 1.17
C ILE A 34 -14.82 1.49 1.24
N GLY A 35 -13.88 0.56 1.09
CA GLY A 35 -12.46 0.88 1.05
C GLY A 35 -11.60 -0.34 0.73
N ILE A 36 -10.43 -0.09 0.14
CA ILE A 36 -9.42 -1.11 -0.15
C ILE A 36 -8.08 -0.62 0.36
N GLU A 37 -7.48 -1.36 1.29
CA GLU A 37 -6.17 -1.07 1.85
C GLU A 37 -5.19 -2.19 1.51
N THR A 38 -3.92 -1.84 1.49
CA THR A 38 -2.83 -2.75 1.18
C THR A 38 -1.76 -2.63 2.24
N GLY A 39 -1.26 -3.75 2.75
CA GLY A 39 -0.10 -3.82 3.63
C GLY A 39 1.01 -4.63 2.97
N LEU A 40 2.24 -4.31 3.31
CA LEU A 40 3.43 -5.01 2.85
C LEU A 40 4.28 -5.44 4.05
N SER A 41 4.80 -6.65 4.02
CA SER A 41 5.82 -7.12 4.96
C SER A 41 6.93 -7.84 4.22
N VAL A 42 8.16 -7.35 4.34
CA VAL A 42 9.34 -8.00 3.78
C VAL A 42 9.82 -9.05 4.77
N LEU A 43 9.85 -10.31 4.34
CA LEU A 43 10.24 -11.45 5.18
C LEU A 43 11.72 -11.76 5.07
N TYR A 44 12.25 -11.73 3.84
CA TYR A 44 13.66 -11.91 3.56
C TYR A 44 14.05 -11.14 2.30
N ALA A 45 15.15 -10.41 2.39
CA ALA A 45 15.78 -9.75 1.26
C ALA A 45 17.30 -9.88 1.42
N PRO A 46 18.05 -10.01 0.32
CA PRO A 46 19.51 -9.95 0.37
C PRO A 46 19.99 -8.67 1.08
N PRO A 47 21.13 -8.71 1.78
CA PRO A 47 21.70 -7.53 2.40
C PRO A 47 21.89 -6.44 1.32
N TYR A 48 21.60 -5.20 1.68
CA TYR A 48 21.66 -4.00 0.83
C TYR A 48 20.54 -3.78 -0.20
N SER A 49 19.54 -4.67 -0.30
CA SER A 49 18.43 -4.51 -1.27
C SER A 49 17.60 -3.24 -1.04
N PHE A 50 17.54 -2.78 0.21
CA PHE A 50 16.75 -1.62 0.63
C PHE A 50 17.57 -0.57 1.40
N THR A 51 18.90 -0.68 1.42
CA THR A 51 19.71 0.37 2.06
C THR A 51 19.61 1.66 1.26
N PRO A 52 19.24 2.80 1.89
CA PRO A 52 19.52 4.08 1.29
C PRO A 52 21.04 4.14 1.11
N LEU A 53 21.51 4.18 -0.14
CA LEU A 53 22.87 4.63 -0.40
C LEU A 53 23.01 5.98 0.31
N LEU A 54 24.13 6.22 1.00
CA LEU A 54 24.47 7.50 1.62
C LEU A 54 24.64 8.56 0.52
N VAL A 55 23.53 8.93 -0.10
CA VAL A 55 23.44 10.01 -1.09
C VAL A 55 22.99 11.20 -0.27
N ASN A 56 23.84 12.22 -0.26
CA ASN A 56 23.63 13.53 0.38
C ASN A 56 22.15 13.86 0.55
N SER A 57 21.73 14.11 1.80
CA SER A 57 20.34 14.27 2.29
C SER A 57 19.53 15.43 1.66
N LEU A 58 19.90 15.90 0.47
CA LEU A 58 19.25 16.94 -0.32
C LEU A 58 18.68 16.42 -1.65
N LEU A 59 18.81 15.12 -1.95
CA LEU A 59 18.36 14.53 -3.21
C LEU A 59 17.18 13.58 -3.00
N LEU A 60 16.12 13.76 -3.79
CA LEU A 60 14.95 12.88 -3.90
C LEU A 60 15.39 11.41 -3.97
N GLN A 61 14.99 10.60 -2.99
CA GLN A 61 15.24 9.17 -3.02
C GLN A 61 14.06 8.47 -3.68
N ARG A 62 14.34 7.55 -4.61
CA ARG A 62 13.30 6.80 -5.33
C ARG A 62 12.60 5.80 -4.39
N ASN A 63 11.26 5.81 -4.39
CA ASN A 63 10.48 4.78 -3.72
C ASN A 63 10.69 3.43 -4.42
N ASN A 64 10.85 2.36 -3.64
CA ASN A 64 10.98 1.01 -4.17
C ASN A 64 9.59 0.45 -4.48
N MET A 65 9.26 0.34 -5.77
CA MET A 65 7.99 -0.25 -6.22
C MET A 65 8.04 -1.77 -6.11
N MET A 66 7.27 -2.32 -5.18
CA MET A 66 7.16 -3.76 -4.93
C MET A 66 6.43 -4.47 -6.08
N GLY A 67 5.35 -3.87 -6.55
CA GLY A 67 4.56 -4.44 -7.62
C GLY A 67 3.21 -3.75 -7.80
N VAL A 68 2.38 -4.34 -8.65
CA VAL A 68 1.07 -3.80 -9.01
C VAL A 68 -0.03 -4.79 -8.62
N LEU A 69 -1.01 -4.29 -7.88
CA LEU A 69 -2.24 -5.00 -7.52
C LEU A 69 -3.37 -4.54 -8.43
N GLN A 70 -4.08 -5.48 -9.04
CA GLN A 70 -5.27 -5.23 -9.85
C GLN A 70 -6.42 -6.10 -9.37
N LEU A 71 -7.62 -5.51 -9.30
CA LEU A 71 -8.85 -6.21 -8.95
C LEU A 71 -9.92 -6.01 -10.01
N GLN A 72 -10.68 -7.08 -10.26
CA GLN A 72 -11.68 -7.19 -11.29
C GLN A 72 -12.89 -7.94 -10.75
N THR A 73 -14.09 -7.49 -11.09
CA THR A 73 -15.31 -8.22 -10.73
C THR A 73 -15.50 -9.40 -11.67
N ASN A 74 -15.91 -10.55 -11.13
CA ASN A 74 -16.23 -11.70 -11.97
C ASN A 74 -17.36 -11.36 -12.96
N GLY A 75 -17.16 -11.69 -14.24
CA GLY A 75 -18.14 -11.43 -15.31
C GLY A 75 -18.07 -10.04 -15.95
N ARG A 76 -17.17 -9.14 -15.52
CA ARG A 76 -16.88 -7.89 -16.24
C ARG A 76 -15.42 -7.87 -16.70
N PRO A 77 -15.11 -7.37 -17.91
CA PRO A 77 -13.74 -7.28 -18.39
C PRO A 77 -12.92 -6.19 -17.69
N ASP A 78 -13.58 -5.21 -17.07
CA ASP A 78 -12.90 -4.00 -16.58
C ASP A 78 -12.23 -4.20 -15.23
N ILE A 79 -11.00 -3.72 -15.13
CA ILE A 79 -10.28 -3.56 -13.86
C ILE A 79 -10.88 -2.37 -13.14
N PHE A 80 -11.48 -2.62 -11.98
CA PHE A 80 -12.13 -1.56 -11.20
C PHE A 80 -11.19 -0.93 -10.19
N TYR A 81 -10.07 -1.60 -9.87
CA TYR A 81 -9.08 -1.10 -8.92
C TYR A 81 -7.68 -1.52 -9.37
N SER A 82 -6.76 -0.56 -9.41
CA SER A 82 -5.36 -0.80 -9.71
C SER A 82 -4.50 0.07 -8.79
N LYS A 83 -3.53 -0.53 -8.10
CA LYS A 83 -2.66 0.17 -7.16
C LYS A 83 -1.23 -0.32 -7.25
N GLU A 84 -0.30 0.63 -7.33
CA GLU A 84 1.12 0.40 -7.16
C GLU A 84 1.44 0.31 -5.67
N ILE A 85 2.20 -0.71 -5.28
CA ILE A 85 2.59 -0.96 -3.88
C ILE A 85 4.08 -0.64 -3.76
N PHE A 86 4.43 0.21 -2.79
CA PHE A 86 5.81 0.61 -2.51
C PHE A 86 6.27 0.07 -1.16
N GLU A 87 7.59 -0.17 -1.00
CA GLU A 87 8.19 -0.60 0.26
C GLU A 87 8.11 0.50 1.31
N ARG A 88 8.58 1.70 0.96
CA ARG A 88 8.37 2.94 1.70
C ARG A 88 7.95 4.00 0.71
N ASP A 89 6.99 4.81 1.11
CA ASP A 89 6.67 6.04 0.40
C ASP A 89 7.27 7.21 1.17
N ILE A 90 8.54 7.46 0.93
CA ILE A 90 9.32 8.53 1.58
C ILE A 90 9.11 9.89 0.91
N ASN A 91 8.36 9.93 -0.20
CA ASN A 91 8.08 11.15 -0.95
C ASN A 91 6.65 11.66 -0.74
N ILE A 92 5.88 11.07 0.19
CA ILE A 92 4.64 11.67 0.68
C ILE A 92 5.00 13.05 1.24
N ALA A 93 4.37 14.10 0.70
CA ALA A 93 4.66 15.52 0.93
C ALA A 93 5.94 16.11 0.26
N ALA A 94 6.73 15.35 -0.50
CA ALA A 94 7.84 15.89 -1.31
C ALA A 94 7.37 16.44 -2.68
N GLY A 95 6.15 16.08 -3.11
CA GLY A 95 5.48 16.60 -4.31
C GLY A 95 4.37 17.62 -4.02
N GLU A 96 4.05 17.88 -2.75
CA GLU A 96 3.23 19.03 -2.40
C GLU A 96 4.13 20.27 -2.46
N ILE A 97 3.82 21.24 -3.32
CA ILE A 97 4.48 22.55 -3.29
C ILE A 97 4.11 23.18 -1.94
N LYS A 98 4.94 22.93 -0.92
CA LYS A 98 4.93 23.70 0.31
C LYS A 98 5.63 25.01 -0.01
N ILE A 99 4.84 26.05 -0.29
CA ILE A 99 5.36 27.42 -0.37
C ILE A 99 5.75 27.79 1.06
N PHE A 100 7.01 27.54 1.41
CA PHE A 100 7.57 28.08 2.63
C PHE A 100 7.76 29.58 2.42
N PRO A 101 7.21 30.46 3.29
CA PRO A 101 7.64 31.85 3.30
C PRO A 101 9.17 31.85 3.53
N PRO A 102 9.93 32.72 2.85
CA PRO A 102 11.38 32.73 2.98
C PRO A 102 11.73 32.99 4.44
N GLN A 103 12.26 31.99 5.14
CA GLN A 103 12.86 32.19 6.46
C GLN A 103 14.28 32.71 6.28
N GLU A 104 14.60 33.74 7.05
CA GLU A 104 15.92 34.37 7.10
C GLU A 104 17.00 33.31 7.39
N VAL A 105 18.08 33.40 6.62
CA VAL A 105 19.22 32.49 6.66
C VAL A 105 19.86 32.52 8.05
N GLN A 106 19.63 31.49 8.86
CA GLN A 106 20.49 31.20 10.00
C GLN A 106 21.46 30.09 9.64
N GLU A 107 22.74 30.37 9.86
CA GLU A 107 23.88 29.52 9.50
C GLU A 107 23.75 28.11 10.10
N PHE A 108 23.75 27.10 9.23
CA PHE A 108 23.62 25.70 9.61
C PHE A 108 24.88 25.21 10.35
N ASN A 109 24.76 24.98 11.66
CA ASN A 109 25.70 24.14 12.41
C ASN A 109 25.42 22.66 12.11
N ILE A 110 26.42 21.97 11.55
CA ILE A 110 26.34 20.60 11.01
C ILE A 110 26.18 19.51 12.11
N ALA A 111 26.03 19.87 13.39
CA ALA A 111 26.00 18.92 14.50
C ALA A 111 24.60 18.49 14.99
N ALA A 112 23.50 18.92 14.36
CA ALA A 112 22.15 18.69 14.88
C ALA A 112 21.13 18.13 13.86
N LEU A 113 21.54 17.24 12.94
CA LEU A 113 20.61 16.48 12.10
C LEU A 113 19.95 15.32 12.87
N ARG A 114 19.26 15.64 13.97
CA ARG A 114 18.06 14.89 14.37
C ARG A 114 16.90 15.77 14.00
N VAL A 115 16.35 15.52 12.81
CA VAL A 115 15.06 16.07 12.43
C VAL A 115 14.05 15.35 13.31
N ASP A 116 13.75 15.95 14.46
CA ASP A 116 12.55 15.67 15.22
C ASP A 116 11.37 16.19 14.39
N THR A 117 11.03 15.46 13.31
CA THR A 117 9.77 15.68 12.60
C THR A 117 8.66 15.34 13.59
N PRO A 118 7.79 16.29 13.96
CA PRO A 118 6.68 15.97 14.84
C PRO A 118 5.76 14.95 14.14
N PRO A 119 5.15 14.02 14.89
CA PRO A 119 4.29 12.98 14.33
C PRO A 119 3.07 13.66 13.73
N ASP A 120 3.09 13.87 12.43
CA ASP A 120 2.07 14.60 11.67
C ASP A 120 0.84 13.72 11.40
N GLY A 121 0.40 12.93 12.38
CA GLY A 121 -0.80 12.07 12.30
C GLY A 121 -0.82 11.03 11.17
N ASN A 122 0.18 11.05 10.30
CA ASN A 122 0.32 10.28 9.06
C ASN A 122 1.70 9.59 8.99
N SER A 123 2.70 10.09 9.71
CA SER A 123 3.91 9.31 10.04
C SER A 123 3.66 8.42 11.25
N PHE A 124 3.39 7.13 11.01
CA PHE A 124 3.56 6.10 12.04
C PHE A 124 5.04 5.74 12.11
N ASP A 125 5.71 6.43 13.00
CA ASP A 125 7.12 6.39 13.28
C ASP A 125 7.59 5.04 13.88
N PHE A 126 8.79 4.65 13.44
CA PHE A 126 9.82 3.84 14.11
C PHE A 126 9.41 2.46 14.70
N PHE A 127 9.85 1.41 14.00
CA PHE A 127 9.82 -0.03 14.36
C PHE A 127 8.51 -0.79 14.09
N THR A 128 8.44 -1.46 12.95
CA THR A 128 8.36 -2.92 12.77
C THR A 128 8.19 -3.18 11.26
N GLY A 129 8.54 -4.36 10.75
CA GLY A 129 8.66 -4.66 9.30
C GLY A 129 7.36 -4.67 8.49
N TRP A 130 6.57 -3.60 8.59
CA TRP A 130 5.26 -3.42 8.00
C TRP A 130 5.13 -2.00 7.45
N THR A 131 4.73 -1.88 6.20
CA THR A 131 4.28 -0.60 5.63
C THR A 131 2.81 -0.71 5.23
N HIS A 132 2.03 0.28 5.64
CA HIS A 132 0.62 0.39 5.33
C HIS A 132 0.44 1.36 4.15
N GLY A 133 -0.45 1.04 3.23
CA GLY A 133 -0.87 1.99 2.19
C GLY A 133 -1.55 3.19 2.86
N THR A 134 -0.97 4.37 2.68
CA THR A 134 -1.31 5.62 3.38
C THR A 134 -2.54 6.36 2.87
N LYS A 135 -3.15 5.89 1.78
CA LYS A 135 -4.37 6.52 1.23
C LYS A 135 -5.59 5.64 1.47
N ARG A 136 -6.47 6.10 2.38
CA ARG A 136 -7.88 5.69 2.46
C ARG A 136 -8.64 6.46 1.40
N GLU A 137 -8.75 5.90 0.21
CA GLU A 137 -9.75 6.36 -0.75
C GLU A 137 -11.04 5.60 -0.44
N GLU A 138 -12.04 6.30 0.09
CA GLU A 138 -13.42 5.81 0.08
C GLU A 138 -13.89 5.79 -1.38
N ASP A 139 -13.53 4.75 -2.11
CA ASP A 139 -14.10 4.52 -3.42
C ASP A 139 -15.38 3.70 -3.25
N HIS A 140 -16.52 4.36 -3.48
CA HIS A 140 -17.83 3.74 -3.41
C HIS A 140 -18.02 2.85 -4.64
N LEU A 141 -17.38 1.69 -4.62
CA LEU A 141 -17.40 0.79 -5.75
C LEU A 141 -18.69 -0.04 -5.74
N ASN A 142 -19.57 0.25 -6.68
CA ASN A 142 -20.80 -0.52 -6.88
C ASN A 142 -20.48 -1.85 -7.58
N ILE A 143 -20.25 -2.88 -6.76
CA ILE A 143 -20.15 -4.28 -7.20
C ILE A 143 -21.56 -4.76 -7.48
N CYS A 144 -21.98 -4.75 -8.75
CA CYS A 144 -23.32 -5.18 -9.17
C CYS A 144 -23.54 -6.67 -8.86
N ASP A 145 -24.06 -6.96 -7.66
CA ASP A 145 -24.37 -8.29 -7.10
C ASP A 145 -23.25 -9.34 -7.23
N CYS A 146 -22.02 -8.91 -7.48
CA CYS A 146 -20.89 -9.80 -7.68
C CYS A 146 -20.36 -10.27 -6.32
N THR A 147 -20.36 -11.58 -6.11
CA THR A 147 -19.84 -12.20 -4.88
C THR A 147 -18.38 -12.61 -4.98
N LEU A 148 -17.75 -12.42 -6.15
CA LEU A 148 -16.40 -12.89 -6.42
C LEU A 148 -15.56 -11.80 -7.08
N ILE A 149 -14.49 -11.41 -6.41
CA ILE A 149 -13.47 -10.51 -6.95
C ILE A 149 -12.29 -11.37 -7.39
N ASN A 150 -11.86 -11.19 -8.63
CA ASN A 150 -10.62 -11.73 -9.14
C ASN A 150 -9.52 -10.69 -8.92
N GLY A 151 -8.40 -11.14 -8.34
CA GLY A 151 -7.24 -10.30 -8.09
C GLY A 151 -6.01 -10.83 -8.81
N ARG A 152 -5.13 -9.91 -9.22
CA ARG A 152 -3.82 -10.20 -9.78
C ARG A 152 -2.80 -9.30 -9.10
N PHE A 153 -1.73 -9.89 -8.60
CA PHE A 153 -0.56 -9.17 -8.14
C PHE A 153 0.65 -9.57 -9.00
N ARG A 154 1.43 -8.58 -9.43
CA ARG A 154 2.67 -8.79 -10.20
C ARG A 154 3.85 -8.20 -9.45
N ASP A 155 4.83 -9.04 -9.11
CA ASP A 155 6.13 -8.60 -8.59
C ASP A 155 6.87 -7.76 -9.64
N THR A 156 7.42 -6.62 -9.21
CA THR A 156 8.26 -5.74 -10.04
C THR A 156 9.62 -5.50 -9.40
N ILE A 157 9.72 -5.64 -8.07
CA ILE A 157 10.95 -5.36 -7.34
C ILE A 157 12.01 -6.45 -7.56
N GLY A 158 11.60 -7.72 -7.64
CA GLY A 158 12.54 -8.81 -7.94
C GLY A 158 13.12 -8.71 -9.35
N GLU A 159 12.37 -8.15 -10.30
CA GLU A 159 12.86 -7.83 -11.65
C GLU A 159 13.86 -6.66 -11.59
N THR A 160 13.52 -5.59 -10.88
CA THR A 160 14.36 -4.39 -10.75
C THR A 160 15.73 -4.70 -10.14
N PHE A 161 15.78 -5.54 -9.11
CA PHE A 161 17.03 -5.93 -8.45
C PHE A 161 17.63 -7.23 -9.00
N ALA A 162 17.01 -7.84 -10.01
CA ALA A 162 17.40 -9.14 -10.56
C ALA A 162 17.59 -10.28 -9.53
N MET A 163 16.91 -10.21 -8.39
CA MET A 163 17.07 -11.12 -7.25
C MET A 163 15.73 -11.57 -6.67
N ASP A 164 15.74 -12.72 -5.99
CA ASP A 164 14.57 -13.23 -5.30
C ASP A 164 14.40 -12.51 -3.95
N ILE A 165 13.26 -11.83 -3.79
CA ILE A 165 12.87 -11.15 -2.56
C ILE A 165 11.63 -11.85 -2.01
N ASN A 166 11.67 -12.24 -0.74
CA ASN A 166 10.55 -12.87 -0.06
C ASN A 166 9.76 -11.82 0.72
N TYR A 167 8.53 -11.58 0.30
CA TYR A 167 7.66 -10.61 0.94
C TYR A 167 6.20 -11.03 0.83
N LYS A 168 5.38 -10.41 1.68
CA LYS A 168 3.96 -10.66 1.79
C LYS A 168 3.20 -9.38 1.52
N VAL A 169 2.28 -9.44 0.57
CA VAL A 169 1.29 -8.38 0.33
C VAL A 169 -0.02 -8.80 0.98
N THR A 170 -0.62 -7.92 1.76
CA THR A 170 -1.92 -8.15 2.39
C THR A 170 -2.91 -7.14 1.83
N VAL A 171 -4.06 -7.60 1.37
CA VAL A 171 -5.15 -6.78 0.85
C VAL A 171 -6.29 -6.83 1.86
N TYR A 172 -6.76 -5.66 2.28
CA TYR A 172 -7.89 -5.49 3.18
C TYR A 172 -9.02 -4.87 2.37
N ILE A 173 -10.14 -5.57 2.25
CA ILE A 173 -11.34 -5.07 1.58
C ILE A 173 -12.39 -4.79 2.64
N TRP A 174 -12.69 -3.52 2.82
CA TRP A 174 -13.74 -3.05 3.70
C TRP A 174 -15.07 -3.09 2.94
N VAL A 175 -16.05 -3.78 3.53
CA VAL A 175 -17.37 -3.96 2.93
C VAL A 175 -18.46 -3.53 3.89
N LYS A 176 -19.53 -2.99 3.33
CA LYS A 176 -20.77 -2.68 4.04
C LYS A 176 -21.78 -3.79 3.81
N ARG A 177 -22.37 -4.31 4.89
CA ARG A 177 -23.32 -5.45 4.87
C ARG A 177 -24.69 -5.06 5.41
N PHE A 178 -25.73 -5.68 4.87
CA PHE A 178 -27.08 -5.64 5.44
C PHE A 178 -27.25 -6.73 6.50
N THR A 179 -27.70 -6.39 7.71
CA THR A 179 -28.31 -7.41 8.58
C THR A 179 -29.79 -7.50 8.29
N LYS A 180 -30.25 -8.69 7.90
CA LYS A 180 -31.67 -9.05 8.03
C LYS A 180 -32.00 -9.01 9.52
N GLN A 181 -32.98 -8.20 9.91
CA GLN A 181 -33.58 -8.35 11.23
C GLN A 181 -34.26 -9.72 11.25
N ALA A 182 -33.85 -10.59 12.16
CA ALA A 182 -34.61 -11.80 12.46
C ALA A 182 -35.94 -11.33 13.04
N GLN A 183 -37.03 -11.59 12.30
CA GLN A 183 -38.40 -11.54 12.83
C GLN A 183 -38.68 -12.84 13.57
#